data_AF-A0AB39VJ72-F1
#
_entry.id   AF-A0AB39VJ72-F1
#
_cell.length_a   1.000
_cell.length_b   1.000
_cell.length_c   1.000
_cell.angle_alpha   90.00
_cell.angle_beta   90.00
_cell.angle_gamma   90.00
#
_symmetry.space_group_name_H-M   'P 1'
#
loop_
_entity.id
_entity.type
_entity.pdbx_description
1 polymer ?
#
loop_
_entity_poly.entity_id
_entity_poly.type
_entity_poly.pdbx_seq_one_letter_code
_entity_poly.pdbx_strand_id
1 'polypeptide(L)'
;MKPNCYKKKTGLTYKSVFGRMKWDDVAPTLTTQFYNYGTGRYGHPEQDRAISIREGAILQSFPKKYKFVEHKKKFKITEVARHIGNAVPPKLAEYIAQTIINHLYERGVLNE
;
A
#
# COMPACT_ATOMS: atom_id res chain seq x y z
N MET A 1 18.71 8.42 5.96
CA MET A 1 19.71 7.75 5.09
C MET A 1 19.51 8.12 3.63
N LYS A 2 20.12 9.21 3.14
CA LYS A 2 20.11 9.56 1.71
C LYS A 2 21.55 9.50 1.18
N PRO A 3 21.89 8.61 0.23
CA PRO A 3 23.24 8.49 -0.29
C PRO A 3 23.74 9.79 -0.93
N ASN A 4 25.05 10.01 -0.94
CA ASN A 4 25.64 11.27 -1.42
C ASN A 4 25.35 11.56 -2.89
N CYS A 5 25.15 10.54 -3.73
CA CYS A 5 24.76 10.72 -5.14
C CYS A 5 23.41 11.45 -5.30
N TYR A 6 22.47 11.28 -4.37
CA TYR A 6 21.17 11.95 -4.40
C TYR A 6 21.18 13.37 -3.81
N LYS A 7 22.32 13.83 -3.26
CA LYS A 7 22.50 15.19 -2.75
C LYS A 7 23.09 16.14 -3.82
N LYS A 8 23.69 15.59 -4.88
CA LYS A 8 24.24 16.35 -6.02
C LYS A 8 23.10 16.90 -6.90
N LYS A 9 23.35 17.97 -7.65
CA LYS A 9 22.36 18.59 -8.55
C LYS A 9 21.63 17.58 -9.45
N THR A 10 22.36 16.63 -10.02
CA THR A 10 21.80 15.57 -10.90
C THR A 10 20.89 14.59 -10.16
N GLY A 11 21.09 14.39 -8.86
CA GLY A 11 20.28 13.50 -8.03
C GLY A 11 19.05 14.16 -7.40
N LEU A 12 18.93 15.50 -7.45
CA LEU A 12 17.79 16.25 -6.89
C LEU A 12 16.49 16.05 -7.68
N THR A 13 16.57 15.53 -8.91
CA THR A 13 15.41 15.18 -9.74
C THR A 13 14.59 14.04 -9.13
N TYR A 14 15.23 13.14 -8.36
CA TYR A 14 14.59 12.02 -7.66
C TYR A 14 14.04 12.45 -6.29
N LYS A 15 13.04 13.33 -6.29
CA LYS A 15 12.51 13.97 -5.08
C LYS A 15 11.86 13.00 -4.07
N SER A 16 11.27 11.91 -4.56
CA SER A 16 10.52 10.95 -3.73
C SER A 16 11.39 9.85 -3.13
N VAL A 17 12.54 9.55 -3.72
CA VAL A 17 13.40 8.42 -3.34
C VAL A 17 14.06 8.66 -1.98
N PHE A 18 14.03 7.65 -1.10
CA PHE A 18 14.44 7.75 0.31
C PHE A 18 13.61 8.80 1.10
N GLY A 19 12.39 9.09 0.67
CA GLY A 19 11.49 10.01 1.36
C GLY A 19 10.75 9.33 2.53
N ARG A 20 10.56 10.04 3.65
CA ARG A 20 9.69 9.56 4.75
C ARG A 20 8.25 10.00 4.56
N MET A 21 7.33 9.15 5.00
CA MET A 21 5.93 9.50 5.21
C MET A 21 5.80 10.42 6.43
N LYS A 22 4.67 11.10 6.55
CA LYS A 22 4.32 11.95 7.69
C LYS A 22 3.03 11.41 8.32
N TRP A 23 2.85 11.62 9.62
CA TRP A 23 1.65 11.17 10.33
C TRP A 23 0.40 11.91 9.86
N ASP A 24 0.49 13.23 9.66
CA ASP A 24 -0.63 14.11 9.30
C ASP A 24 -0.78 14.32 7.78
N ASP A 25 -0.30 13.38 6.96
CA ASP A 25 -0.36 13.45 5.51
C ASP A 25 -0.84 12.11 4.92
N VAL A 26 -1.33 12.14 3.68
CA VAL A 26 -1.79 10.93 2.99
C VAL A 26 -0.62 10.02 2.62
N ALA A 27 -0.86 8.71 2.68
CA ALA A 27 0.11 7.75 2.19
C ALA A 27 0.33 7.90 0.68
N PRO A 28 1.56 7.70 0.19
CA PRO A 28 1.78 7.60 -1.25
C PRO A 28 1.07 6.35 -1.80
N THR A 29 0.83 6.34 -3.11
CA THR A 29 0.37 5.13 -3.80
C THR A 29 1.34 3.98 -3.53
N LEU A 30 0.83 2.88 -2.97
CA LEU A 30 1.65 1.73 -2.62
C LEU A 30 1.91 0.87 -3.85
N THR A 31 3.13 0.92 -4.38
CA THR A 31 3.57 0.07 -5.48
C THR A 31 4.06 -1.30 -5.00
N THR A 32 4.36 -2.23 -5.91
CA THR A 32 4.80 -3.60 -5.59
C THR A 32 6.08 -3.72 -4.75
N GLN A 33 6.82 -2.61 -4.58
CA GLN A 33 8.07 -2.55 -3.82
C GLN A 33 8.04 -1.49 -2.71
N PHE A 34 6.86 -1.19 -2.15
CA PHE A 34 6.72 -0.17 -1.09
C PHE A 34 7.58 -0.46 0.16
N TYR A 35 7.95 -1.72 0.41
CA TYR A 35 8.81 -2.11 1.53
C TYR A 35 10.30 -1.75 1.31
N ASN A 36 10.66 -1.27 0.12
CA ASN A 36 12.01 -0.83 -0.20
C ASN A 36 12.09 0.69 -0.14
N TYR A 37 12.98 1.21 0.71
CA TYR A 37 13.11 2.64 0.93
C TYR A 37 13.64 3.41 -0.31
N GLY A 38 14.36 2.72 -1.19
CA GLY A 38 14.93 3.31 -2.42
C GLY A 38 13.92 3.50 -3.55
N THR A 39 12.69 3.00 -3.44
CA THR A 39 11.71 3.00 -4.54
C THR A 39 10.68 4.12 -4.43
N GLY A 40 10.73 4.92 -3.37
CA GLY A 40 9.80 6.03 -3.20
C GLY A 40 9.77 6.59 -1.79
N ARG A 41 8.68 7.30 -1.48
CA ARG A 41 8.46 7.96 -0.19
C ARG A 41 7.84 7.00 0.81
N TYR A 42 8.52 5.89 1.08
CA TYR A 42 7.99 4.80 1.91
C TYR A 42 8.67 4.69 3.28
N GLY A 43 9.45 5.68 3.70
CA GLY A 43 10.07 5.67 5.03
C GLY A 43 9.02 5.77 6.13
N HIS A 44 9.18 4.98 7.18
CA HIS A 44 8.38 5.13 8.39
C HIS A 44 8.56 6.57 8.94
N PRO A 45 7.49 7.23 9.43
CA PRO A 45 7.56 8.61 9.92
C PRO A 45 8.65 8.82 10.98
N GLU A 46 8.80 7.85 11.89
CA GLU A 46 9.73 7.96 13.02
C GLU A 46 10.93 7.00 12.97
N GLN A 47 10.79 5.83 12.33
CA GLN A 47 11.77 4.75 12.45
C GLN A 47 12.71 4.75 11.25
N ASP A 48 13.97 4.34 11.43
CA ASP A 48 14.98 4.26 10.36
C ASP A 48 14.82 3.04 9.44
N ARG A 49 13.61 2.87 8.89
CA ARG A 49 13.24 1.81 7.95
C ARG A 49 12.16 2.27 6.98
N ALA A 50 11.95 1.51 5.92
CA ALA A 50 10.72 1.59 5.15
C ALA A 50 9.53 1.06 5.97
N ILE A 51 8.31 1.38 5.53
CA ILE A 51 7.11 0.76 6.08
C ILE A 51 7.14 -0.77 5.88
N SER A 52 6.62 -1.49 6.86
CA SER A 52 6.52 -2.93 6.83
C SER A 52 5.43 -3.39 5.87
N ILE A 53 5.49 -4.67 5.49
CA ILE A 53 4.44 -5.32 4.69
C ILE A 53 3.06 -5.18 5.35
N ARG A 54 2.99 -5.26 6.68
CA ARG A 54 1.73 -5.14 7.42
C ARG A 54 1.22 -3.70 7.44
N GLU A 55 2.09 -2.71 7.58
CA GLU A 55 1.72 -1.28 7.48
C GLU A 55 1.17 -0.98 6.08
N GLY A 56 1.83 -1.46 5.02
CA GLY A 56 1.32 -1.34 3.65
C GLY A 56 -0.05 -2.00 3.44
N ALA A 57 -0.28 -3.17 4.03
CA ALA A 57 -1.60 -3.83 3.98
C ALA A 57 -2.69 -3.00 4.68
N ILE A 58 -2.38 -2.41 5.84
CA ILE A 58 -3.34 -1.56 6.58
C ILE A 58 -3.68 -0.32 5.76
N LEU A 59 -2.69 0.33 5.14
CA LEU A 59 -2.89 1.47 4.25
C LEU A 59 -3.72 1.11 3.01
N GLN A 60 -3.58 -0.12 2.49
CA GLN A 60 -4.46 -0.69 1.46
C GLN A 60 -5.83 -1.10 2.00
N SER A 61 -6.20 -0.78 3.25
CA SER A 61 -7.46 -1.13 3.90
C SER A 61 -7.74 -2.63 4.08
N PHE A 62 -6.71 -3.49 4.01
CA PHE A 62 -6.89 -4.90 4.35
C PHE A 62 -7.27 -5.05 5.83
N PRO A 63 -8.18 -5.98 6.17
CA PRO A 63 -8.45 -6.32 7.56
C PRO A 63 -7.17 -6.70 8.31
N LYS A 64 -7.05 -6.25 9.57
CA LYS A 64 -5.84 -6.46 10.41
C LYS A 64 -5.41 -7.94 10.49
N LYS A 65 -6.38 -8.87 10.46
CA LYS A 65 -6.17 -10.32 10.55
C LYS A 65 -6.10 -11.04 9.18
N TYR A 66 -6.10 -10.31 8.07
CA TYR A 66 -6.01 -10.91 6.74
C TYR A 66 -4.70 -11.68 6.58
N LYS A 67 -4.83 -12.93 6.12
CA LYS A 67 -3.72 -13.87 5.91
C LYS A 67 -3.35 -13.87 4.43
N PHE A 68 -2.19 -13.31 4.11
CA PHE A 68 -1.65 -13.31 2.74
C PHE A 68 -0.96 -14.61 2.36
N VAL A 69 -0.63 -15.44 3.36
CA VAL A 69 0.12 -16.68 3.21
C VAL A 69 -0.46 -17.74 4.13
N GLU A 70 -0.33 -19.00 3.74
CA GLU A 70 -0.68 -20.14 4.57
C GLU A 70 0.30 -20.29 5.74
N HIS A 71 -0.19 -20.78 6.88
CA HIS A 71 0.64 -21.03 8.05
C HIS A 71 1.66 -22.15 7.74
N LYS A 72 2.91 -21.99 8.21
CA LYS A 72 4.05 -22.92 8.01
C LYS A 72 4.55 -23.09 6.56
N LYS A 73 3.96 -22.43 5.56
CA LYS A 73 4.47 -22.44 4.19
C LYS A 73 5.57 -21.40 4.03
N LYS A 74 6.66 -21.75 3.36
CA LYS A 74 7.68 -20.77 2.97
C LYS A 74 7.06 -19.78 1.99
N PHE A 75 7.34 -18.49 2.16
CA PHE A 75 6.85 -17.43 1.27
C PHE A 75 7.95 -16.40 1.03
N LYS A 76 7.85 -15.66 -0.08
CA LYS A 76 8.74 -14.53 -0.36
C LYS A 76 8.03 -13.23 -0.02
N ILE A 77 8.71 -12.36 0.73
CA ILE A 77 8.21 -11.01 1.05
C ILE A 77 7.89 -10.22 -0.22
N THR A 78 8.70 -10.39 -1.28
CA THR A 78 8.52 -9.75 -2.59
C THR A 78 7.17 -10.09 -3.23
N GLU A 79 6.70 -11.34 -3.08
CA GLU A 79 5.42 -11.80 -3.62
C GLU A 79 4.26 -11.20 -2.83
N VAL A 80 4.34 -11.20 -1.50
CA VAL A 80 3.31 -10.62 -0.63
C VAL A 80 3.21 -9.10 -0.86
N ALA A 81 4.33 -8.40 -0.97
CA ALA A 81 4.36 -6.98 -1.30
C ALA A 81 3.70 -6.69 -2.65
N ARG A 82 3.97 -7.52 -3.67
CA ARG A 82 3.35 -7.40 -4.99
C ARG A 82 1.84 -7.63 -4.93
N HIS A 83 1.36 -8.62 -4.16
CA HIS A 83 -0.08 -8.83 -3.96
C HIS A 83 -0.75 -7.63 -3.30
N ILE A 84 -0.14 -7.07 -2.26
CA ILE A 84 -0.68 -5.88 -1.58
C ILE A 84 -0.64 -4.65 -2.50
N GLY A 85 0.48 -4.40 -3.18
CA GLY A 85 0.64 -3.22 -4.05
C GLY A 85 -0.26 -3.24 -5.28
N ASN A 86 -0.57 -4.42 -5.82
CA ASN A 86 -1.47 -4.56 -6.98
C ASN A 86 -2.96 -4.64 -6.59
N ALA A 87 -3.28 -4.84 -5.31
CA ALA A 87 -4.66 -4.99 -4.89
C ALA A 87 -5.44 -3.68 -5.03
N VAL A 88 -6.73 -3.80 -5.34
CA VAL A 88 -7.70 -2.74 -5.08
C VAL A 88 -7.95 -2.70 -3.57
N PRO A 89 -7.96 -1.53 -2.91
CA PRO A 89 -8.25 -1.44 -1.49
C PRO A 89 -9.60 -2.12 -1.15
N PRO A 90 -9.68 -3.08 -0.21
CA PRO A 90 -10.94 -3.75 0.11
C PRO A 90 -12.08 -2.82 0.50
N LYS A 91 -11.81 -1.72 1.22
CA LYS A 91 -12.84 -0.71 1.55
C LYS A 91 -13.38 -0.02 0.29
N LEU A 92 -12.53 0.28 -0.68
CA LEU A 92 -13.00 0.86 -1.95
C LEU A 92 -13.88 -0.14 -2.70
N ALA A 93 -13.46 -1.40 -2.78
CA ALA A 93 -14.25 -2.46 -3.42
C ALA A 93 -15.61 -2.66 -2.73
N GLU A 94 -15.65 -2.61 -1.39
CA GLU A 94 -16.88 -2.67 -0.59
C GLU A 94 -17.86 -1.55 -0.96
N TYR A 95 -17.39 -0.30 -1.01
CA TYR A 95 -18.26 0.83 -1.38
C TYR A 95 -18.77 0.74 -2.82
N ILE A 96 -17.93 0.34 -3.77
CA ILE A 96 -18.35 0.11 -5.17
C ILE A 96 -19.42 -0.98 -5.23
N ALA A 97 -19.22 -2.10 -4.53
CA ALA A 97 -20.18 -3.20 -4.48
C ALA A 97 -21.51 -2.76 -3.89
N GLN A 98 -21.51 -1.96 -2.81
CA GLN A 98 -22.73 -1.42 -2.23
C GLN A 98 -23.51 -0.55 -3.21
N THR A 99 -22.82 0.31 -3.97
CA THR A 99 -23.45 1.13 -5.00
C THR A 99 -24.12 0.27 -6.09
N ILE A 100 -23.44 -0.80 -6.52
CA ILE A 100 -23.99 -1.73 -7.51
C ILE A 100 -25.22 -2.45 -6.95
N ILE A 101 -25.15 -2.96 -5.73
CA ILE A 101 -26.27 -3.65 -5.07
C ILE A 101 -27.48 -2.73 -4.94
N ASN A 102 -27.28 -1.50 -4.47
CA ASN A 102 -28.36 -0.52 -4.36
C ASN A 102 -29.01 -0.26 -5.72
N HIS A 103 -28.20 -0.13 -6.78
CA HIS A 103 -28.72 0.05 -8.13
C HIS A 103 -29.56 -1.14 -8.60
N LEU A 104 -29.16 -2.37 -8.25
CA LEU A 104 -29.91 -3.58 -8.61
C LEU A 104 -31.26 -3.66 -7.88
N TYR A 105 -31.33 -3.22 -6.62
CA TYR A 105 -32.59 -3.07 -5.89
C TYR A 105 -33.49 -2.00 -6.51
N GLU A 106 -32.95 -0.82 -6.84
CA GLU A 106 -33.70 0.26 -7.51
C GLU A 106 -34.30 -0.17 -8.86
N ARG A 107 -33.61 -1.07 -9.56
CA ARG A 107 -34.07 -1.64 -10.84
C ARG A 107 -35.00 -2.84 -10.69
N GLY A 108 -35.28 -3.30 -9.47
CA GLY A 108 -36.10 -4.49 -9.21
C GLY A 108 -35.48 -5.79 -9.70
N VAL A 109 -34.14 -5.83 -9.88
CA VAL A 109 -33.42 -7.04 -10.28
C VAL A 109 -33.19 -7.97 -9.09
N LEU A 110 -32.89 -7.38 -7.92
CA LEU A 110 -32.84 -8.06 -6.64
C LEU A 110 -34.12 -7.74 -5.86
N ASN A 111 -34.66 -8.75 -5.17
CA ASN A 111 -35.78 -8.63 -4.25
C ASN A 111 -35.31 -9.09 -2.85
N GLU A 112 -35.96 -8.61 -1.79
CA GLU A 112 -35.67 -9.02 -0.40
C GLU A 112 -35.87 -10.53 -0.16
#